data_AF-V8NE00-F1
#
_entry.id   AF-V8NE00-F1
#
_cell.length_a   1.000
_cell.length_b   1.000
_cell.length_c   1.000
_cell.angle_alpha   90.00
_cell.angle_beta   90.00
_cell.angle_gamma   90.00
#
_symmetry.space_group_name_H-M   'P 1'
#
loop_
_entity.id
_entity.type
_entity.pdbx_description
1 polymer ?
#
loop_
_entity_poly.entity_id
_entity_poly.type
_entity_poly.pdbx_seq_one_letter_code
_entity_poly.pdbx_strand_id
1 'polypeptide(L)'
;PWATRNNSIDSGEAEVGRRVTQEVPQGVFWRAQIHIAQPQFLKFNISLGKDALFAVYIRRGLPPSHVQYDFMERLDGKEKWSVVESPRERRSIQTLVQNEAVFVQYLDVGLWHLAFYNDGKDKEVVSFSTVILEVCAVDCGTHGVCIGGACRCEEGWTGIACDQRVCHPRCTEHGTCKDGK
;
A
#
# COMPACT_ATOMS: atom_id res chain seq x y z
N PRO A 1 -27.47 18.79 28.76
CA PRO A 1 -27.57 18.71 27.29
C PRO A 1 -26.45 17.85 26.71
N TRP A 2 -26.66 16.54 26.66
CA TRP A 2 -25.71 15.58 26.11
C TRP A 2 -26.09 15.40 24.64
N ALA A 3 -25.50 16.23 23.77
CA ALA A 3 -25.61 16.00 22.35
C ALA A 3 -24.98 14.62 22.06
N THR A 4 -25.78 13.70 21.54
CA THR A 4 -25.32 12.47 20.88
C THR A 4 -24.41 12.90 19.73
N ARG A 5 -23.12 13.12 20.01
CA ARG A 5 -22.12 13.29 18.97
C ARG A 5 -22.03 11.95 18.26
N ASN A 6 -22.30 11.96 16.97
CA ASN A 6 -22.02 10.81 16.13
C ASN A 6 -20.49 10.59 16.19
N ASN A 7 -20.06 9.47 16.78
CA ASN A 7 -18.64 9.19 17.03
C ASN A 7 -17.92 8.68 15.76
N SER A 8 -18.61 8.66 14.62
CA SER A 8 -18.03 8.35 13.32
C SER A 8 -18.51 9.24 12.19
N ILE A 9 -17.66 9.36 11.17
CA ILE A 9 -17.93 9.90 9.84
C ILE A 9 -17.78 8.72 8.87
N ASP A 10 -18.84 8.38 8.14
CA ASP A 10 -18.85 7.24 7.23
C ASP A 10 -18.90 7.73 5.77
N SER A 11 -17.82 7.51 5.01
CA SER A 11 -17.70 7.95 3.62
C SER A 11 -18.20 6.92 2.60
N GLY A 12 -18.61 5.73 3.06
CA GLY A 12 -19.06 4.64 2.20
C GLY A 12 -17.91 3.94 1.47
N GLU A 13 -18.17 3.50 0.25
CA GLU A 13 -17.21 2.75 -0.57
C GLU A 13 -16.16 3.67 -1.22
N ALA A 14 -14.90 3.29 -1.10
CA ALA A 14 -13.75 3.95 -1.72
C ALA A 14 -13.23 3.09 -2.88
N GLU A 15 -13.13 3.70 -4.05
CA GLU A 15 -12.58 3.05 -5.24
C GLU A 15 -11.07 2.90 -5.13
N VAL A 16 -10.55 1.72 -5.49
CA VAL A 16 -9.10 1.49 -5.56
C VAL A 16 -8.47 2.43 -6.58
N GLY A 17 -7.35 3.07 -6.22
CA GLY A 17 -6.66 4.06 -7.04
C GLY A 17 -7.12 5.49 -6.82
N ARG A 18 -8.29 5.71 -6.21
CA ARG A 18 -8.84 7.04 -5.99
C ARG A 18 -8.45 7.60 -4.62
N ARG A 19 -8.04 8.86 -4.60
CA ARG A 19 -7.78 9.59 -3.34
C ARG A 19 -9.09 10.07 -2.73
N VAL A 20 -9.26 9.78 -1.44
CA VAL A 20 -10.36 10.29 -0.61
C VAL A 20 -9.78 11.15 0.50
N THR A 21 -10.42 12.27 0.81
CA THR A 21 -9.96 13.24 1.81
C THR A 21 -11.08 13.57 2.78
N GLN A 22 -10.78 13.68 4.06
CA GLN A 22 -11.73 14.00 5.11
C GLN A 22 -11.08 14.82 6.23
N GLU A 23 -11.80 15.81 6.75
CA GLU A 23 -11.47 16.44 8.03
C GLU A 23 -12.05 15.59 9.16
N VAL A 24 -11.19 15.11 10.07
CA VAL A 24 -11.56 14.20 11.15
C VAL A 24 -11.35 14.90 12.50
N PRO A 25 -12.42 15.15 13.27
CA PRO A 25 -12.29 15.71 14.61
C PRO A 25 -11.58 14.76 15.58
N GLN A 26 -11.00 15.30 16.66
CA GLN A 26 -10.44 14.52 17.75
C GLN A 26 -11.46 13.50 18.29
N GLY A 27 -11.01 12.27 18.52
CA GLY A 27 -11.80 11.19 19.13
C GLY A 27 -12.89 10.63 18.22
N VAL A 28 -12.84 10.94 16.91
CA VAL A 28 -13.83 10.48 15.92
C VAL A 28 -13.18 9.46 14.98
N PHE A 29 -13.95 8.43 14.64
CA PHE A 29 -13.60 7.51 13.57
C PHE A 29 -14.04 8.05 12.21
N TRP A 30 -13.14 8.10 11.25
CA TRP A 30 -13.49 8.21 9.85
C TRP A 30 -13.44 6.84 9.18
N ARG A 31 -14.55 6.39 8.60
CA ARG A 31 -14.74 5.05 8.07
C ARG A 31 -14.95 5.05 6.56
N ALA A 32 -14.38 4.04 5.92
CA ALA A 32 -14.56 3.74 4.51
C ALA A 32 -14.62 2.22 4.30
N GLN A 33 -15.13 1.80 3.15
CA GLN A 33 -15.22 0.41 2.73
C GLN A 33 -14.49 0.22 1.41
N ILE A 34 -13.86 -0.94 1.19
CA ILE A 34 -13.27 -1.31 -0.09
C ILE A 34 -13.68 -2.74 -0.40
N HIS A 35 -14.15 -2.98 -1.62
CA HIS A 35 -14.42 -4.33 -2.11
C HIS A 35 -13.20 -4.89 -2.86
N ILE A 36 -12.74 -6.07 -2.44
CA ILE A 36 -11.63 -6.78 -3.06
C ILE A 36 -12.20 -7.94 -3.87
N ALA A 37 -12.11 -7.84 -5.20
CA ALA A 37 -12.63 -8.86 -6.11
C ALA A 37 -11.68 -10.07 -6.28
N GLN A 38 -10.37 -9.84 -6.14
CA GLN A 38 -9.33 -10.86 -6.22
C GLN A 38 -8.31 -10.65 -5.09
N PRO A 39 -7.76 -11.72 -4.47
CA PRO A 39 -6.76 -11.57 -3.43
C PRO A 39 -5.52 -10.87 -3.97
N GLN A 40 -5.06 -9.82 -3.30
CA GLN A 40 -3.94 -9.02 -3.78
C GLN A 40 -3.32 -8.19 -2.66
N PHE A 41 -2.09 -7.72 -2.89
CA PHE A 41 -1.49 -6.70 -2.04
C PHE A 41 -2.04 -5.33 -2.43
N LEU A 42 -2.45 -4.55 -1.44
CA LEU A 42 -2.74 -3.13 -1.58
C LEU A 42 -1.68 -2.30 -0.86
N LYS A 43 -1.14 -1.32 -1.57
CA LYS A 43 -0.36 -0.23 -1.00
C LYS A 43 -1.30 0.90 -0.63
N PHE A 44 -1.32 1.27 0.64
CA PHE A 44 -2.05 2.42 1.18
C PHE A 44 -1.12 3.62 1.19
N ASN A 45 -1.49 4.68 0.48
CA ASN A 45 -0.81 5.97 0.50
C ASN A 45 -1.66 6.95 1.31
N ILE A 46 -1.18 7.34 2.49
CA ILE A 46 -1.95 8.16 3.44
C ILE A 46 -1.22 9.48 3.71
N SER A 47 -1.85 10.62 3.48
CA SER A 47 -1.29 11.93 3.81
C SER A 47 -1.86 12.44 5.13
N LEU A 48 -0.98 12.97 5.99
CA LEU A 48 -1.30 13.47 7.33
C LEU A 48 -0.61 14.81 7.61
N GLY A 49 -1.16 15.59 8.53
CA GLY A 49 -0.50 16.78 9.09
C GLY A 49 0.74 16.42 9.94
N LYS A 50 1.63 17.40 10.14
CA LYS A 50 2.88 17.23 10.91
C LYS A 50 2.65 16.82 12.37
N ASP A 51 1.58 17.33 12.98
CA ASP A 51 1.24 17.06 14.38
C ASP A 51 0.10 16.03 14.53
N ALA A 52 -0.29 15.39 13.42
CA ALA A 52 -1.36 14.41 13.42
C ALA A 52 -0.93 13.13 14.16
N LEU A 53 -1.86 12.59 14.96
CA LEU A 53 -1.71 11.31 15.62
C LEU A 53 -2.94 10.45 15.32
N PHE A 54 -2.76 9.42 14.51
CA PHE A 54 -3.84 8.56 14.05
C PHE A 54 -3.52 7.08 14.28
N ALA A 55 -4.58 6.29 14.35
CA ALA A 55 -4.50 4.85 14.10
C ALA A 55 -5.38 4.50 12.91
N VAL A 56 -4.89 3.62 12.04
CA VAL A 56 -5.68 3.04 10.94
C VAL A 56 -5.96 1.59 11.27
N TYR A 57 -7.24 1.26 11.29
CA TYR A 57 -7.72 -0.09 11.53
C TYR A 57 -8.31 -0.67 10.24
N ILE A 58 -8.06 -1.95 10.00
CA ILE A 58 -8.63 -2.69 8.88
C ILE A 58 -9.27 -3.97 9.42
N ARG A 59 -10.48 -4.28 8.95
CA ARG A 59 -11.20 -5.49 9.33
C ARG A 59 -12.10 -5.99 8.21
N ARG A 60 -12.13 -7.30 8.00
CA ARG A 60 -13.01 -7.92 7.01
C ARG A 60 -14.45 -8.05 7.53
N GLY A 61 -15.42 -7.72 6.68
CA GLY A 61 -16.85 -7.96 6.88
C GLY A 61 -17.59 -7.07 7.88
N LEU A 62 -16.92 -6.56 8.93
CA LEU A 62 -17.52 -5.66 9.92
C LEU A 62 -16.65 -4.42 10.16
N PRO A 63 -17.24 -3.27 10.51
CA PRO A 63 -16.48 -2.09 10.93
C PRO A 63 -15.52 -2.41 12.09
N PRO A 64 -14.25 -1.97 12.04
CA PRO A 64 -13.32 -2.18 13.14
C PRO A 64 -13.64 -1.29 14.35
N SER A 65 -13.08 -1.68 15.50
CA SER A 65 -13.02 -0.89 16.73
C SER A 65 -11.61 -0.92 17.32
N HIS A 66 -11.37 -0.16 18.39
CA HIS A 66 -10.06 -0.18 19.08
C HIS A 66 -9.61 -1.55 19.57
N VAL A 67 -10.53 -2.50 19.75
CA VAL A 67 -10.25 -3.84 20.29
C VAL A 67 -10.57 -4.96 19.32
N GLN A 68 -11.20 -4.66 18.19
CA GLN A 68 -11.56 -5.65 17.18
C GLN A 68 -11.15 -5.14 15.80
N TYR A 69 -10.04 -5.69 15.31
CA TYR A 69 -9.45 -5.38 14.02
C TYR A 69 -8.64 -6.61 13.56
N ASP A 70 -8.39 -6.69 12.25
CA ASP A 70 -7.47 -7.69 11.70
C ASP A 70 -6.05 -7.09 11.59
N PHE A 71 -5.97 -5.81 11.19
CA PHE A 71 -4.72 -5.07 11.10
C PHE A 71 -4.86 -3.68 11.71
N MET A 72 -3.77 -3.18 12.29
CA MET A 72 -3.68 -1.82 12.82
C MET A 72 -2.29 -1.25 12.58
N GLU A 73 -2.25 0.00 12.09
CA GLU A 73 -1.02 0.78 11.93
C GLU A 73 -1.16 2.11 12.68
N ARG A 74 -0.16 2.45 13.50
CA ARG A 74 -0.07 3.74 14.17
C ARG A 74 0.59 4.75 13.21
N LEU A 75 0.00 5.93 13.11
CA LEU A 75 0.47 7.00 12.25
C LEU A 75 0.81 8.24 13.07
N ASP A 76 2.10 8.56 13.15
CA ASP A 76 2.61 9.76 13.82
C ASP A 76 3.21 10.71 12.78
N GLY A 77 2.61 11.90 12.64
CA GLY A 77 3.06 12.93 11.71
C GLY A 77 4.49 13.42 11.99
N LYS A 78 4.95 13.39 13.25
CA LYS A 78 6.28 13.89 13.61
C LYS A 78 7.38 12.94 13.18
N GLU A 79 7.17 11.64 13.36
CA GLU A 79 8.07 10.59 12.86
C GLU A 79 8.19 10.65 11.33
N LYS A 80 7.11 11.01 10.64
CA LYS A 80 7.12 11.17 9.17
C LYS A 80 7.96 12.37 8.71
N TRP A 81 7.97 13.46 9.46
CA TRP A 81 8.63 14.72 9.08
C TRP A 81 10.08 14.83 9.59
N SER A 82 10.50 14.04 10.59
CA SER A 82 11.86 14.08 11.14
C SER A 82 12.94 13.55 10.17
N VAL A 83 12.57 12.70 9.21
CA VAL A 83 13.46 12.22 8.12
C VAL A 83 13.88 13.37 7.18
N VAL A 84 13.11 14.46 7.13
CA VAL A 84 13.31 15.58 6.18
C VAL A 84 14.36 16.60 6.66
N GLU A 85 14.71 16.64 7.96
CA GLU A 85 15.52 17.73 8.54
C GLU A 85 17.05 17.49 8.59
N SER A 86 17.59 16.35 8.10
CA SER A 86 19.06 16.12 8.10
C SER A 86 19.80 16.92 7.01
N PRO A 87 20.71 17.86 7.34
CA PRO A 87 21.29 18.78 6.35
C PRO A 87 22.47 18.23 5.51
N ARG A 88 22.97 17.02 5.77
CA ARG A 88 24.29 16.56 5.24
C ARG A 88 24.27 15.75 3.93
N GLU A 89 23.12 15.30 3.42
CA GLU A 89 23.03 14.45 2.20
C GLU A 89 22.42 15.17 0.99
N ARG A 90 22.66 16.47 0.87
CA ARG A 90 21.90 17.38 0.01
C ARG A 90 22.21 17.33 -1.50
N ARG A 91 22.75 16.25 -2.09
CA ARG A 91 23.20 16.29 -3.51
C ARG A 91 22.85 15.11 -4.45
N SER A 92 22.12 14.07 -4.03
CA SER A 92 21.77 12.99 -4.99
C SER A 92 20.34 12.44 -4.93
N ILE A 93 19.46 12.93 -4.05
CA ILE A 93 18.08 12.41 -3.93
C ILE A 93 17.10 13.58 -3.96
N GLN A 94 16.93 14.16 -5.15
CA GLN A 94 15.71 14.89 -5.51
C GLN A 94 14.69 13.89 -6.04
N THR A 95 14.24 12.95 -5.21
CA THR A 95 13.01 12.21 -5.48
C THR A 95 11.93 12.78 -4.57
N LEU A 96 10.95 13.43 -5.18
CA LEU A 96 9.64 13.82 -4.65
C LEU A 96 9.38 13.38 -3.20
N VAL A 97 9.31 14.37 -2.32
CA VAL A 97 8.80 14.31 -0.94
C VAL A 97 7.55 13.40 -0.86
N GLN A 98 7.70 12.16 -0.40
CA GLN A 98 6.57 11.30 -0.03
C GLN A 98 6.27 11.49 1.46
N ASN A 99 5.56 12.57 1.79
CA ASN A 99 4.94 12.77 3.11
C ASN A 99 3.75 11.81 3.35
N GLU A 100 3.76 10.65 2.70
CA GLU A 100 2.70 9.66 2.75
C GLU A 100 3.11 8.53 3.68
N ALA A 101 2.24 8.17 4.63
CA ALA A 101 2.30 6.86 5.23
C ALA A 101 2.03 5.83 4.16
N VAL A 102 3.06 5.06 3.87
CA VAL A 102 3.00 3.92 2.96
C VAL A 102 3.05 2.67 3.80
N PHE A 103 1.96 1.92 3.82
CA PHE A 103 1.97 0.54 4.30
C PHE A 103 1.31 -0.37 3.27
N VAL A 104 1.72 -1.63 3.25
CA VAL A 104 1.28 -2.63 2.27
C VAL A 104 0.62 -3.77 3.02
N GLN A 105 -0.56 -4.19 2.58
CA GLN A 105 -1.29 -5.30 3.20
C GLN A 105 -1.87 -6.24 2.14
N TYR A 106 -1.73 -7.54 2.36
CA TYR A 106 -2.43 -8.56 1.58
C TYR A 106 -3.87 -8.68 2.07
N LEU A 107 -4.83 -8.60 1.16
CA LEU A 107 -6.26 -8.70 1.46
C LEU A 107 -6.90 -9.80 0.59
N ASP A 108 -7.65 -10.69 1.22
CA ASP A 108 -8.48 -11.69 0.55
C ASP A 108 -9.72 -11.06 -0.09
N VAL A 109 -10.40 -11.83 -0.96
CA VAL A 109 -11.70 -11.45 -1.55
C VAL A 109 -12.71 -11.11 -0.46
N GLY A 110 -13.43 -10.00 -0.67
CA GLY A 110 -14.56 -9.62 0.16
C GLY A 110 -14.64 -8.12 0.45
N LEU A 111 -15.57 -7.78 1.34
CA LEU A 111 -15.75 -6.42 1.85
C LEU A 111 -14.80 -6.17 3.01
N TRP A 112 -13.98 -5.14 2.88
CA TRP A 112 -13.06 -4.68 3.91
C TRP A 112 -13.50 -3.31 4.42
N HIS A 113 -13.48 -3.16 5.74
CA HIS A 113 -13.77 -1.91 6.42
C HIS A 113 -12.45 -1.29 6.91
N LEU A 114 -12.30 0.00 6.64
CA LEU A 114 -11.19 0.82 7.10
C LEU A 114 -11.72 1.86 8.08
N ALA A 115 -10.95 2.14 9.13
CA ALA A 115 -11.27 3.23 10.04
C ALA A 115 -10.01 3.98 10.48
N PHE A 116 -10.00 5.28 10.26
CA PHE A 116 -8.99 6.22 10.73
C PHE A 116 -9.50 6.84 12.03
N TYR A 117 -8.80 6.63 13.13
CA TYR A 117 -9.14 7.25 14.40
C TYR A 117 -8.18 8.38 14.71
N ASN A 118 -8.72 9.58 14.94
CA ASN A 118 -7.91 10.73 15.35
C ASN A 118 -7.68 10.70 16.87
N ASP A 119 -6.48 10.29 17.29
CA ASP A 119 -6.04 10.32 18.70
C ASP A 119 -5.28 11.62 19.05
N GLY A 120 -5.18 12.55 18.10
CA GLY A 120 -4.62 13.87 18.28
C GLY A 120 -5.51 14.79 19.12
N LYS A 121 -5.01 16.00 19.37
CA LYS A 121 -5.75 17.05 20.11
C LYS A 121 -6.62 17.91 19.21
N ASP A 122 -6.22 18.04 17.96
CA ASP A 122 -6.82 18.95 17.00
C ASP A 122 -7.55 18.19 15.90
N LYS A 123 -8.40 18.89 15.16
CA LYS A 123 -8.99 18.34 13.94
C LYS A 123 -7.91 18.26 12.87
N GLU A 124 -7.90 17.17 12.12
CA GLU A 124 -6.88 16.91 11.11
C GLU A 124 -7.51 16.56 9.77
N VAL A 125 -6.95 17.09 8.69
CA VAL A 125 -7.33 16.73 7.33
C VAL A 125 -6.46 15.55 6.90
N VAL A 126 -7.09 14.40 6.69
CA VAL A 126 -6.41 13.16 6.29
C VAL A 126 -6.88 12.78 4.89
N SER A 127 -5.97 12.31 4.05
CA SER A 127 -6.34 11.66 2.79
C SER A 127 -5.70 10.30 2.67
N PHE A 128 -6.37 9.38 1.99
CA PHE A 128 -5.77 8.11 1.60
C PHE A 128 -6.13 7.75 0.15
N SER A 129 -5.27 6.96 -0.46
CA SER A 129 -5.55 6.25 -1.72
C SER A 129 -4.94 4.86 -1.62
N THR A 130 -5.54 3.89 -2.29
CA THR A 130 -4.97 2.55 -2.41
C THR A 130 -4.45 2.32 -3.81
N VAL A 131 -3.36 1.57 -3.95
CA VAL A 131 -2.83 1.15 -5.24
C VAL A 131 -2.62 -0.36 -5.16
N ILE A 132 -3.00 -1.08 -6.21
CA ILE A 132 -2.71 -2.51 -6.32
C ILE A 132 -1.21 -2.66 -6.47
N LEU A 133 -0.59 -3.44 -5.58
CA LEU A 133 0.81 -3.78 -5.68
C LEU A 133 0.89 -5.19 -6.28
N GLU A 134 1.36 -5.26 -7.53
CA GLU A 134 1.68 -6.56 -8.12
C GLU A 134 2.96 -7.09 -7.47
N VAL A 135 2.83 -8.20 -6.74
CA VAL A 135 3.94 -8.93 -6.12
C VAL A 135 4.02 -10.30 -6.76
N CYS A 136 5.20 -10.64 -7.29
CA CYS A 136 5.45 -11.95 -7.87
C CYS A 136 6.00 -12.91 -6.83
N ALA A 137 5.74 -14.20 -7.02
CA ALA A 137 6.29 -15.25 -6.16
C ALA A 137 7.83 -15.30 -6.20
N VAL A 138 8.40 -14.84 -7.31
CA VAL A 138 9.84 -14.71 -7.54
C VAL A 138 10.14 -13.32 -8.10
N ASP A 139 11.31 -12.78 -7.77
CA ASP A 139 11.79 -11.55 -8.38
C ASP A 139 12.03 -11.80 -9.88
N CYS A 140 11.37 -11.03 -10.75
CA CYS A 140 11.49 -11.16 -12.20
C CYS A 140 12.82 -10.61 -12.75
N GLY A 141 13.70 -10.14 -11.86
CA GLY A 141 14.99 -9.59 -12.20
C GLY A 141 14.87 -8.36 -13.09
N THR A 142 15.92 -8.07 -13.87
CA THR A 142 15.97 -6.93 -14.80
C THR A 142 15.42 -7.25 -16.19
N HIS A 143 14.94 -8.48 -16.41
CA HIS A 143 14.55 -9.00 -17.72
C HIS A 143 13.12 -9.52 -17.75
N GLY A 144 12.31 -9.11 -16.78
CA GLY A 144 10.91 -9.49 -16.69
C GLY A 144 10.09 -8.43 -15.98
N VAL A 145 8.79 -8.50 -16.20
CA VAL A 145 7.81 -7.70 -15.47
C VAL A 145 6.85 -8.64 -14.74
N CYS A 146 6.54 -8.29 -13.49
CA CYS A 146 5.54 -9.02 -12.74
C CYS A 146 4.15 -8.69 -13.28
N ILE A 147 3.38 -9.70 -13.68
CA ILE A 147 1.99 -9.53 -14.15
C ILE A 147 1.15 -10.67 -13.56
N GLY A 148 0.12 -10.33 -12.78
CA GLY A 148 -0.78 -11.35 -12.22
C GLY A 148 -0.07 -12.40 -11.34
N GLY A 149 1.02 -12.02 -10.66
CA GLY A 149 1.79 -12.88 -9.77
C GLY A 149 2.82 -13.79 -10.45
N ALA A 150 2.97 -13.71 -11.78
CA ALA A 150 3.99 -14.43 -12.55
C ALA A 150 4.88 -13.48 -13.36
N CYS A 151 6.12 -13.89 -13.59
CA CYS A 151 7.05 -13.11 -14.40
C CYS A 151 6.78 -13.30 -15.89
N ARG A 152 6.54 -12.20 -16.60
CA ARG A 152 6.57 -12.17 -18.05
C ARG A 152 7.94 -11.71 -18.51
N CYS A 153 8.71 -12.60 -19.09
CA CYS A 153 10.07 -12.32 -19.54
C CYS A 153 10.11 -11.52 -20.83
N GLU A 154 11.14 -10.68 -20.95
CA GLU A 154 11.53 -10.03 -22.19
C GLU A 154 11.99 -11.06 -23.24
N GLU A 155 11.98 -10.67 -24.51
CA GLU A 155 12.41 -11.53 -25.61
C GLU A 155 13.87 -12.00 -25.41
N GLY A 156 14.10 -13.31 -25.55
CA GLY A 156 15.42 -13.92 -25.34
C GLY A 156 15.71 -14.32 -23.90
N TRP A 157 14.79 -14.08 -22.96
CA TRP A 157 14.85 -14.54 -21.57
C TRP A 157 13.71 -15.51 -21.24
N THR A 158 13.97 -16.38 -20.27
CA THR A 158 13.07 -17.45 -19.82
C THR A 158 13.40 -17.82 -18.37
N GLY A 159 12.72 -18.84 -17.85
CA GLY A 159 12.78 -19.24 -16.44
C GLY A 159 11.75 -18.48 -15.60
N ILE A 160 11.49 -18.99 -14.39
CA ILE A 160 10.47 -18.43 -13.50
C ILE A 160 10.77 -16.99 -13.07
N ALA A 161 12.06 -16.63 -13.01
CA ALA A 161 12.57 -15.33 -12.59
C ALA A 161 13.15 -14.51 -13.76
N CYS A 162 12.94 -14.95 -15.01
CA CYS A 162 13.52 -14.33 -16.21
C CYS A 162 15.05 -14.15 -16.16
N ASP A 163 15.73 -15.06 -15.48
CA ASP A 163 17.17 -15.07 -15.25
C ASP A 163 17.94 -16.00 -16.20
N GLN A 164 17.23 -16.72 -17.08
CA GLN A 164 17.83 -17.66 -18.02
C GLN A 164 17.71 -17.13 -19.45
N ARG A 165 18.77 -17.23 -20.25
CA ARG A 165 18.69 -16.91 -21.67
C ARG A 165 18.10 -18.06 -22.47
N VAL A 166 17.24 -17.74 -23.43
CA VAL A 166 16.72 -18.71 -24.39
C VAL A 166 17.87 -19.28 -25.22
N CYS A 167 17.98 -20.60 -25.26
CA CYS A 167 19.03 -21.29 -26.00
C CYS A 167 18.78 -21.23 -27.51
N HIS A 168 19.85 -21.13 -28.29
CA HIS A 168 19.74 -21.24 -29.74
C HIS A 168 19.09 -22.59 -30.13
N PRO A 169 18.16 -22.64 -31.10
CA PRO A 169 17.47 -23.88 -31.48
C PRO A 169 18.37 -25.05 -31.92
N ARG A 170 19.62 -24.76 -32.30
CA ARG A 170 20.61 -25.81 -32.64
C ARG A 170 21.21 -26.51 -31.42
N CYS A 171 21.03 -25.98 -30.21
CA CYS A 171 21.55 -26.56 -28.98
C CYS A 171 20.66 -27.71 -28.47
N THR A 172 19.37 -27.75 -28.87
CA THR A 172 18.41 -28.77 -28.42
C THR A 172 18.61 -30.16 -29.04
N GLU A 173 19.47 -30.31 -30.06
CA GLU A 173 19.72 -31.61 -30.70
C GLU A 173 20.80 -32.42 -29.98
N HIS A 174 21.99 -31.83 -29.72
CA HIS A 174 23.12 -32.52 -29.08
C HIS A 174 24.03 -31.61 -28.23
N GLY A 175 23.64 -30.36 -27.94
CA GLY A 175 24.46 -29.36 -27.26
C GLY A 175 24.11 -29.16 -25.79
N THR A 176 25.05 -28.66 -24.98
CA THR A 176 24.76 -28.11 -23.65
C THR A 176 24.64 -26.60 -23.75
N CYS A 177 23.49 -26.06 -23.37
CA CYS A 177 23.28 -24.61 -23.39
C CYS A 177 23.87 -23.95 -22.15
N LYS A 178 24.68 -22.92 -22.34
CA LYS A 178 25.16 -22.01 -21.29
C LYS A 178 25.00 -20.56 -21.75
N ASP A 179 24.29 -19.77 -20.96
CA ASP A 179 24.03 -18.35 -21.25
C ASP A 179 23.49 -18.09 -22.68
N GLY A 180 22.59 -18.97 -23.15
CA GLY A 180 21.94 -18.87 -24.46
C GLY A 180 22.77 -19.39 -25.65
N LYS A 181 23.95 -19.97 -25.41
CA LYS A 181 24.83 -20.54 -26.44
C LYS A 181 25.08 -22.03 -26.24
#